data_AF-A0AAV4QSK4-F1
#
_entry.id   AF-A0AAV4QSK4-F1
#
_cell.length_a   1.000
_cell.length_b   1.000
_cell.length_c   1.000
_cell.angle_alpha   90.00
_cell.angle_beta   90.00
_cell.angle_gamma   90.00
#
_symmetry.space_group_name_H-M   'P 1'
#
loop_
_entity.id
_entity.type
_entity.pdbx_description
1 polymer ?
#
loop_
_entity_poly.entity_id
_entity_poly.type
_entity_poly.pdbx_seq_one_letter_code
_entity_poly.pdbx_strand_id
1 'polypeptide(L)' 'MKQKMASCGPPTTSKTTPTAAGGAVSRLTDHTKYTGTHKLRFDETGRGRGKEGREDKPNAAGYVQGYKDQGSYENTH' A
#
# COMPACT_ATOMS: atom_id res chain seq x y z
N MET A 1 0.94 -11.28 -33.79
CA MET A 1 0.25 -12.07 -32.74
C MET A 1 0.13 -11.33 -31.40
N LYS A 2 1.18 -10.67 -30.89
CA LYS A 2 1.15 -9.93 -29.60
C LYS A 2 0.11 -8.80 -29.50
N GLN A 3 -0.09 -8.01 -30.55
CA GLN A 3 -1.09 -6.91 -30.56
C GLN A 3 -2.55 -7.39 -30.39
N LYS A 4 -2.92 -8.52 -31.01
CA LYS A 4 -4.30 -9.03 -30.93
C LYS A 4 -4.68 -9.60 -29.55
N MET A 5 -3.68 -9.99 -28.74
CA MET A 5 -3.91 -10.44 -27.37
C MET A 5 -3.96 -9.29 -26.36
N ALA A 6 -3.31 -8.16 -26.65
CA ALA A 6 -3.39 -6.96 -25.82
C ALA A 6 -4.66 -6.14 -26.07
N SER A 7 -5.26 -6.26 -27.26
CA SER A 7 -6.51 -5.57 -27.64
C SER A 7 -7.77 -6.42 -27.47
N CYS A 8 -7.70 -7.54 -26.76
CA CYS A 8 -8.94 -8.15 -26.28
C CYS A 8 -9.55 -7.13 -25.32
N GLY A 9 -10.81 -6.75 -25.55
CA GLY A 9 -11.48 -5.69 -24.80
C GLY A 9 -11.39 -5.90 -23.27
N PRO A 10 -11.79 -4.89 -22.48
CA PRO A 10 -11.69 -4.97 -21.02
C PRO A 10 -12.20 -6.32 -20.52
N PRO A 11 -11.46 -7.03 -19.64
CA PRO A 11 -11.80 -8.38 -19.23
C PRO A 11 -13.21 -8.37 -18.65
N THR A 12 -14.17 -8.87 -19.42
CA THR A 12 -15.56 -8.89 -19.01
C THR A 12 -15.74 -10.12 -18.13
N THR A 13 -15.94 -9.90 -16.84
CA THR A 13 -16.27 -10.98 -15.92
C THR A 13 -17.74 -11.35 -16.15
N SER A 14 -17.98 -12.42 -16.90
CA SER A 14 -19.34 -12.91 -17.10
C SER A 14 -19.87 -13.50 -15.78
N LYS A 15 -21.06 -13.08 -15.34
CA LYS A 15 -21.74 -13.50 -14.08
C LYS A 15 -21.15 -12.94 -12.77
N THR A 16 -20.75 -11.67 -12.72
CA THR A 16 -20.46 -11.03 -11.42
C THR A 16 -21.74 -10.55 -10.74
N THR A 17 -21.88 -10.90 -9.46
CA THR A 17 -22.87 -10.26 -8.59
C THR A 17 -22.48 -8.78 -8.48
N PRO A 18 -23.42 -7.83 -8.69
CA PRO A 18 -23.14 -6.42 -8.46
C PRO A 18 -22.65 -6.24 -7.02
N THR A 19 -21.59 -5.45 -6.82
CA THR A 19 -21.10 -5.16 -5.48
C THR A 19 -22.22 -4.49 -4.71
N ALA A 20 -22.67 -5.10 -3.61
CA ALA A 20 -23.68 -4.53 -2.75
C ALA A 20 -23.08 -3.28 -2.06
N ALA A 21 -23.32 -2.09 -2.63
CA ALA A 21 -22.89 -0.80 -2.09
C ALA A 21 -23.81 -0.33 -0.95
N GLY A 22 -24.12 -1.22 0.00
CA GLY A 22 -24.90 -0.89 1.18
C GLY A 22 -24.04 -0.19 2.25
N GLY A 23 -24.65 0.67 3.06
CA GLY A 23 -23.95 1.37 4.15
C GLY A 23 -23.27 0.42 5.16
N ALA A 24 -23.78 -0.80 5.34
CA ALA A 24 -23.15 -1.82 6.17
C ALA A 24 -21.83 -2.35 5.56
N VAL A 25 -21.80 -2.57 4.25
CA VAL A 25 -20.60 -3.03 3.54
C VAL A 25 -19.54 -1.92 3.53
N SER A 26 -19.95 -0.66 3.30
CA SER A 26 -19.03 0.48 3.35
C SER A 26 -18.35 0.63 4.72
N ARG A 27 -19.07 0.45 5.82
CA ARG A 27 -18.49 0.47 7.18
C ARG A 27 -17.54 -0.70 7.42
N LEU A 28 -17.85 -1.87 6.86
CA LEU A 28 -17.01 -3.06 7.01
C LEU A 28 -15.71 -2.97 6.20
N THR A 29 -15.71 -2.22 5.09
CA THR A 29 -14.55 -2.09 4.18
C THR A 29 -13.81 -0.76 4.31
N ASP A 30 -14.09 0.06 5.33
CA ASP A 30 -13.45 1.35 5.53
C ASP A 30 -12.04 1.19 6.13
N HIS A 31 -11.01 1.41 5.31
CA HIS A 31 -9.61 1.32 5.72
C HIS A 31 -9.18 2.41 6.70
N THR A 32 -9.90 3.54 6.76
CA THR A 32 -9.54 4.69 7.60
C THR A 32 -9.79 4.43 9.08
N LYS A 33 -10.61 3.42 9.41
CA LYS A 33 -10.96 3.07 10.79
C LYS A 33 -9.94 2.15 11.46
N TYR A 34 -8.99 1.58 10.71
CA TYR A 34 -7.93 0.76 11.30
C TYR A 34 -6.96 1.63 12.11
N THR A 35 -6.65 1.17 13.32
CA THR A 35 -5.73 1.85 14.26
C THR A 35 -4.51 0.97 14.56
N GLY A 36 -3.52 1.54 15.26
CA GLY A 36 -2.31 0.83 15.65
C GLY A 36 -1.56 0.19 14.47
N THR A 37 -1.11 -1.05 14.66
CA THR A 37 -0.33 -1.81 13.67
C THR A 37 -1.12 -2.14 12.40
N HIS A 38 -2.46 -2.19 12.48
CA HIS A 38 -3.30 -2.46 11.31
C HIS A 38 -3.40 -1.26 10.37
N LYS A 39 -3.27 -0.03 10.89
CA LYS A 39 -3.24 1.19 10.07
C LYS A 39 -2.10 1.17 9.05
N LEU A 40 -0.96 0.61 9.45
CA LEU A 40 0.22 0.49 8.60
C LEU A 40 0.05 -0.51 7.46
N ARG A 41 -1.06 -1.26 7.39
CA ARG A 41 -1.25 -2.26 6.33
C ARG A 41 -1.81 -1.68 5.04
N PHE A 42 -2.38 -0.48 5.07
CA PHE A 42 -3.06 0.14 3.94
C PHE A 42 -2.43 1.49 3.56
N ASP A 43 -2.51 1.84 2.28
CA ASP A 43 -2.23 3.19 1.80
C ASP A 43 -3.46 4.09 1.95
N GLU A 44 -3.30 5.38 1.63
CA GLU A 44 -4.39 6.36 1.72
C GLU A 44 -5.59 6.01 0.81
N THR A 45 -5.33 5.26 -0.27
CA THR A 45 -6.34 4.80 -1.22
C THR A 45 -7.06 3.50 -0.78
N GLY A 46 -6.62 2.88 0.32
CA GLY A 46 -7.16 1.63 0.84
C GLY A 46 -6.56 0.37 0.21
N ARG A 47 -5.54 0.48 -0.64
CA ARG A 47 -4.78 -0.68 -1.12
C ARG A 47 -3.81 -1.15 -0.04
N GLY A 48 -3.63 -2.46 0.05
CA GLY A 48 -2.67 -3.04 0.98
C GLY A 48 -1.22 -2.72 0.59
N ARG A 49 -0.41 -2.23 1.53
CA ARG A 49 1.03 -1.94 1.35
C ARG A 49 1.91 -3.19 1.31
N GLY A 50 1.33 -4.38 1.38
CA GLY A 50 2.07 -5.65 1.33
C GLY A 50 3.09 -5.79 2.46
N LYS A 51 4.33 -6.18 2.12
CA LYS A 51 5.42 -6.41 3.08
C LYS A 51 5.81 -5.16 3.85
N GLU A 52 5.84 -4.00 3.19
CA GLU A 52 6.18 -2.71 3.80
C GLU A 52 5.19 -2.29 4.90
N GLY A 53 3.96 -2.79 4.84
CA GLY A 53 2.96 -2.58 5.87
C GLY A 53 3.00 -3.57 7.04
N ARG A 54 3.87 -4.58 6.98
CA ARG A 54 3.92 -5.69 7.95
C ARG A 54 5.28 -5.82 8.64
N GLU A 55 6.35 -5.37 7.99
CA GLU A 55 7.73 -5.50 8.45
C GLU A 55 8.34 -4.12 8.66
N ASP A 56 8.97 -3.91 9.81
CA ASP A 56 9.83 -2.74 10.05
C ASP A 56 11.24 -3.06 9.56
N LYS A 57 11.60 -2.48 8.41
CA LYS A 57 12.91 -2.71 7.80
C LYS A 57 13.92 -1.71 8.37
N PRO A 58 15.00 -2.17 9.03
CA PRO A 58 16.04 -1.27 9.51
C PRO A 58 16.75 -0.59 8.34
N ASN A 59 17.19 0.66 8.55
CA ASN A 59 17.99 1.39 7.58
C ASN A 59 19.32 0.67 7.34
N ALA A 60 19.62 0.33 6.09
CA ALA A 60 20.84 -0.39 5.70
C ALA A 60 22.10 0.48 5.64
N ALA A 61 21.99 1.79 5.91
CA ALA A 61 23.09 2.73 5.80
C ALA A 61 24.23 2.56 6.82
N GLY A 62 24.20 1.51 7.66
CA GLY A 62 25.24 1.20 8.64
C GLY A 62 25.24 2.07 9.90
N TYR A 63 24.36 3.08 9.97
CA TYR A 63 24.19 3.91 11.14
C TYR A 63 23.29 3.24 12.18
N VAL A 64 23.64 3.42 13.45
CA VAL A 64 22.87 2.91 14.59
C VAL A 64 21.51 3.60 14.66
N GLN A 65 20.45 2.88 15.02
CA GLN A 65 19.15 3.48 15.30
C GLN A 65 19.29 4.57 16.36
N GLY A 66 19.15 5.84 15.95
CA GLY A 66 19.26 7.01 16.83
C GLY A 66 20.26 8.06 16.35
N TYR A 67 21.15 7.72 15.42
CA TYR A 67 22.05 8.70 14.82
C TYR A 67 21.28 9.59 13.82
N LYS A 68 21.25 10.90 14.09
CA LYS A 68 20.46 11.88 13.32
C LYS A 68 21.28 12.70 12.33
N ASP A 69 22.60 12.70 12.47
CA ASP A 69 23.50 13.58 11.72
C ASP A 69 24.00 12.93 10.41
N GLN A 70 23.29 11.91 9.91
CA GLN A 70 23.60 11.26 8.64
C GLN A 70 23.48 12.28 7.49
N GLY A 71 24.56 12.49 6.73
CA GLY A 71 24.58 13.43 5.60
C GLY A 71 24.82 14.90 5.96
N SER A 72 25.17 15.21 7.21
CA SER A 72 25.48 16.58 7.67
C SER A 72 26.92 17.04 7.40
N TYR A 73 27.82 16.14 7.01
CA TYR A 73 29.25 16.42 6.85
C TYR A 73 29.53 17.55 5.84
N GLU A 74 28.97 17.43 4.63
CA GLU A 74 29.13 18.42 3.53
C GLU A 74 28.50 19.79 3.83
N ASN A 75 27.67 19.91 4.87
CA ASN A 75 27.05 21.17 5.26
C ASN A 75 27.86 21.94 6.32
N THR A 76 28.89 21.31 6.89
CA THR A 76 29.66 21.86 8.02
C THR A 76 31.16 21.97 7.75
N HIS A 77 31.64 21.39 6.64
CA HIS A 77 33.02 21.39 6.16
C HIS A 77 33.04 21.77 4.69
#